data_AF-A0A176WKR9-F1
#
_entry.id   AF-A0A176WKR9-F1
#
_cell.length_a   1.000
_cell.length_b   1.000
_cell.length_c   1.000
_cell.angle_alpha   90.00
_cell.angle_beta   90.00
_cell.angle_gamma   90.00
#
_symmetry.space_group_name_H-M   'P 1'
#
loop_
_entity.id
_entity.type
_entity.pdbx_description
1 polymer ?
#
loop_
_entity_poly.entity_id
_entity_poly.type
_entity_poly.pdbx_seq_one_letter_code
_entity_poly.pdbx_strand_id
1 'polypeptide(L)'
;MASTSPRSVLLLVLAVTVAVSHAQLQLSETFYDATCPQAASIVQQKVNAFVDADRGLAAALMRLHFHDCFVRGCDGSVLLNSTDTMLTEKEALLNKGSLRGFEQIDEIKMELECACPGVVSCADILALVARDATAKVGGTSWPVFLGRIDGGASFADEVNSSLPERTDNFTQLVARFARVGLDARDMVILSGNLTSAKLSLV
;
A
#
# COMPACT_ATOMS: atom_id res chain seq x y z
N MET A 1 -14.36 -20.56 -50.97
CA MET A 1 -14.90 -19.91 -49.76
C MET A 1 -15.11 -21.00 -48.72
N ALA A 2 -14.22 -21.10 -47.72
CA ALA A 2 -14.32 -22.15 -46.70
C ALA A 2 -15.45 -21.81 -45.72
N SER A 3 -16.44 -22.71 -45.62
CA SER A 3 -17.55 -22.58 -44.67
C SER A 3 -17.03 -22.89 -43.27
N THR A 4 -16.94 -21.87 -42.42
CA THR A 4 -16.56 -22.04 -41.02
C THR A 4 -17.74 -22.62 -40.25
N SER A 5 -17.57 -23.82 -39.70
CA SER A 5 -18.59 -24.49 -38.89
C SER A 5 -18.97 -23.66 -37.66
N PRO A 6 -20.25 -23.56 -37.28
CA PRO A 6 -20.69 -22.81 -36.09
C PRO A 6 -20.03 -23.33 -34.80
N ARG A 7 -19.61 -24.60 -34.77
CA ARG A 7 -18.82 -25.17 -33.66
C ARG A 7 -17.41 -24.60 -33.57
N SER A 8 -16.76 -24.34 -34.71
CA SER A 8 -15.42 -23.72 -34.76
C SER A 8 -15.47 -22.26 -34.32
N VAL A 9 -16.54 -21.53 -34.65
CA VAL A 9 -16.75 -20.16 -34.17
C VAL A 9 -16.98 -20.13 -32.66
N LEU A 10 -17.81 -21.03 -32.13
CA LEU A 10 -18.07 -21.13 -30.69
C LEU A 10 -16.79 -21.47 -29.89
N LEU A 11 -15.96 -22.39 -30.38
CA LEU A 11 -14.67 -22.74 -29.76
C LEU A 11 -13.68 -21.57 -29.77
N LEU A 12 -13.63 -20.79 -30.85
CA LEU A 12 -12.79 -19.59 -30.92
C LEU A 12 -13.25 -18.52 -29.92
N VAL A 13 -14.56 -18.28 -29.84
CA VAL A 13 -15.13 -17.31 -28.90
C VAL A 13 -14.86 -17.73 -27.45
N LEU A 14 -15.00 -19.03 -27.13
CA LEU A 14 -14.70 -19.55 -25.80
C LEU A 14 -13.20 -19.46 -25.46
N ALA A 15 -12.32 -19.67 -26.43
CA ALA A 15 -10.88 -19.51 -26.22
C ALA A 15 -10.49 -18.04 -25.99
N VAL A 16 -11.11 -17.10 -26.71
CA VAL A 16 -10.90 -15.66 -26.52
C VAL A 16 -11.44 -15.18 -25.17
N THR A 17 -12.62 -15.65 -24.73
CA THR A 17 -13.12 -15.29 -23.40
C THR A 17 -12.26 -15.84 -22.27
N VAL A 18 -11.72 -17.07 -22.39
CA VAL A 18 -10.80 -17.64 -21.39
C VAL A 18 -9.45 -16.89 -21.35
N ALA A 19 -8.95 -16.42 -22.51
CA ALA A 19 -7.71 -15.64 -22.58
C ALA A 19 -7.84 -14.23 -21.98
N VAL A 20 -9.01 -13.59 -22.14
CA VAL A 20 -9.28 -12.25 -21.57
C VAL A 20 -9.49 -12.31 -20.05
N SER A 21 -9.89 -13.46 -19.50
CA SER A 21 -10.13 -13.66 -18.06
C SER A 21 -8.88 -13.77 -17.18
N HIS A 22 -7.67 -13.71 -17.74
CA HIS A 22 -6.40 -13.93 -17.01
C HIS A 22 -5.42 -12.76 -17.08
N ALA A 23 -5.88 -11.54 -17.39
CA ALA A 23 -5.13 -10.34 -17.04
C ALA A 23 -5.17 -10.19 -15.51
N GLN A 24 -4.42 -11.03 -14.80
CA GLN A 24 -4.03 -10.71 -13.44
C GLN A 24 -3.27 -9.39 -13.54
N LEU A 25 -3.78 -8.33 -12.90
CA LEU A 25 -2.99 -7.14 -12.57
C LEU A 25 -1.85 -7.62 -11.67
N GLN A 26 -0.79 -8.13 -12.29
CA GLN A 26 0.39 -8.60 -11.58
C GLN A 26 1.24 -7.38 -11.28
N LEU A 27 1.53 -7.21 -9.99
CA LEU A 27 2.47 -6.20 -9.56
C LEU A 27 3.86 -6.56 -10.10
N SER A 28 4.63 -5.56 -10.52
CA SER A 28 5.97 -5.72 -11.08
C SER A 28 6.92 -4.66 -10.51
N GLU A 29 8.18 -5.02 -10.31
CA GLU A 29 9.23 -4.07 -9.94
C GLU A 29 9.44 -2.99 -11.02
N THR A 30 9.15 -3.33 -12.28
CA THR A 30 9.40 -2.47 -13.45
C THR A 30 8.13 -1.77 -13.95
N PHE A 31 7.05 -1.73 -13.15
CA PHE A 31 5.73 -1.27 -13.58
C PHE A 31 5.76 0.16 -14.15
N TYR A 32 6.58 1.04 -13.57
CA TYR A 32 6.72 2.44 -13.99
C TYR A 32 7.93 2.73 -14.89
N ASP A 33 8.74 1.74 -15.26
CA ASP A 33 9.99 1.98 -16.00
C ASP A 33 9.77 2.69 -17.34
N ALA A 34 8.65 2.39 -18.01
CA ALA A 34 8.30 2.99 -19.29
C ALA A 34 7.51 4.31 -19.17
N THR A 35 6.76 4.49 -18.08
CA THR A 35 5.78 5.59 -17.95
C THR A 35 6.22 6.69 -16.99
N CYS A 36 6.96 6.33 -15.94
CA CYS A 36 7.57 7.27 -15.00
C CYS A 36 8.89 6.70 -14.44
N PRO A 37 9.97 6.65 -15.26
CA PRO A 37 11.24 6.03 -14.86
C PRO A 37 11.91 6.71 -13.65
N GLN A 38 11.52 7.95 -13.33
CA GLN A 38 12.05 8.69 -12.18
C GLN A 38 11.26 8.46 -10.89
N ALA A 39 10.12 7.73 -10.93
CA ALA A 39 9.19 7.62 -9.80
C ALA A 39 9.87 7.18 -8.49
N ALA A 40 10.55 6.04 -8.51
CA ALA A 40 11.24 5.50 -7.34
C ALA A 40 12.34 6.45 -6.82
N SER A 41 13.04 7.14 -7.71
CA SER A 41 14.10 8.07 -7.33
C SER A 41 13.57 9.35 -6.67
N ILE A 42 12.44 9.87 -7.16
CA ILE A 42 11.75 11.03 -6.59
C ILE A 42 11.28 10.70 -5.17
N VAL A 43 10.59 9.56 -5.00
CA VAL A 43 10.11 9.11 -3.69
C VAL A 43 11.28 8.96 -2.72
N GLN A 44 12.35 8.26 -3.12
CA GLN A 44 13.51 8.05 -2.25
C GLN A 44 14.17 9.37 -1.82
N GLN A 45 14.35 10.32 -2.74
CA GLN A 45 14.97 11.62 -2.41
C GLN A 45 14.14 12.41 -1.39
N LYS A 46 12.82 12.47 -1.58
CA LYS A 46 11.90 13.15 -0.66
C LYS A 46 11.91 12.47 0.71
N VAL A 47 11.77 11.14 0.75
CA VAL A 47 11.81 10.37 2.00
C VAL A 47 13.12 10.59 2.74
N ASN A 48 14.26 10.57 2.05
CA ASN A 48 15.55 10.85 2.66
C ASN A 48 15.59 12.23 3.31
N ALA A 49 15.14 13.27 2.60
CA ALA A 49 15.10 14.64 3.12
C ALA A 49 14.17 14.76 4.33
N PHE A 50 12.98 14.14 4.29
CA PHE A 50 12.03 14.19 5.39
C PHE A 50 12.55 13.47 6.64
N VAL A 51 13.19 12.31 6.47
CA VAL A 51 13.76 11.53 7.59
C VAL A 51 15.03 12.20 8.14
N ASP A 52 15.79 12.92 7.33
CA ASP A 52 16.92 13.75 7.82
C ASP A 52 16.43 14.92 8.67
N ALA A 53 15.27 15.51 8.34
CA ALA A 53 14.66 16.58 9.11
C ALA A 53 13.97 16.07 10.39
N ASP A 54 13.25 14.95 10.32
CA ASP A 54 12.64 14.27 11.46
C ASP A 54 12.85 12.75 11.34
N ARG A 55 13.83 12.23 12.09
CA ARG A 55 14.15 10.80 12.11
C ARG A 55 12.96 9.93 12.54
N GLY A 56 12.05 10.47 13.36
CA GLY A 56 10.84 9.76 13.77
C GLY A 56 9.85 9.55 12.63
N LEU A 57 9.99 10.27 11.52
CA LEU A 57 9.06 10.16 10.40
C LEU A 57 9.19 8.81 9.68
N ALA A 58 10.38 8.20 9.67
CA ALA A 58 10.57 6.89 9.07
C ALA A 58 9.60 5.85 9.65
N ALA A 59 9.50 5.83 10.99
CA ALA A 59 8.56 5.01 11.74
C ALA A 59 7.09 5.31 11.37
N ALA A 60 6.74 6.58 11.27
CA ALA A 60 5.38 7.00 10.92
C ALA A 60 4.99 6.56 9.50
N LEU A 61 5.89 6.69 8.55
CA LEU A 61 5.68 6.34 7.14
C LEU A 61 5.53 4.83 6.95
N MET A 62 6.36 4.03 7.63
CA MET A 62 6.18 2.57 7.69
C MET A 62 4.80 2.20 8.26
N ARG A 63 4.42 2.85 9.37
CA ARG A 63 3.14 2.60 10.03
C ARG A 63 1.96 3.02 9.15
N LEU A 64 2.07 4.11 8.40
CA LEU A 64 1.03 4.54 7.46
C LEU A 64 0.77 3.48 6.38
N HIS A 65 1.82 2.90 5.81
CA HIS A 65 1.68 1.80 4.84
C HIS A 65 1.11 0.52 5.47
N PHE A 66 1.51 0.18 6.71
CA PHE A 66 0.91 -0.94 7.45
C PHE A 66 -0.60 -0.75 7.63
N HIS A 67 -1.03 0.45 8.06
CA HIS A 67 -2.43 0.76 8.28
C HIS A 67 -3.25 0.72 6.98
N ASP A 68 -2.69 1.19 5.86
CA ASP A 68 -3.27 1.05 4.53
C ASP A 68 -3.51 -0.44 4.20
N CYS A 69 -2.44 -1.24 4.20
CA CYS A 69 -2.52 -2.64 3.81
C CYS A 69 -3.42 -3.51 4.70
N PHE A 70 -3.60 -3.12 5.97
CA PHE A 70 -4.44 -3.88 6.90
C PHE A 70 -5.93 -3.59 6.76
N VAL A 71 -6.33 -2.50 6.11
CA VAL A 71 -7.74 -2.14 5.89
C VAL A 71 -8.02 -2.22 4.39
N ARG A 72 -8.82 -3.21 3.97
CA ARG A 72 -9.17 -3.46 2.55
C ARG A 72 -8.02 -3.75 1.58
N GLY A 73 -6.78 -3.77 2.07
CA GLY A 73 -5.57 -4.02 1.27
C GLY A 73 -4.85 -2.72 0.94
N CYS A 74 -3.68 -2.82 0.31
CA CYS A 74 -2.87 -1.64 0.01
C CYS A 74 -3.45 -0.87 -1.19
N ASP A 75 -4.44 -0.02 -0.95
CA ASP A 75 -5.13 0.73 -1.99
C ASP A 75 -5.09 2.26 -1.76
N GLY A 76 -4.39 2.75 -0.74
CA GLY A 76 -4.32 4.18 -0.44
C GLY A 76 -5.60 4.75 0.19
N SER A 77 -6.59 3.94 0.56
CA SER A 77 -7.83 4.40 1.20
C SER A 77 -7.56 5.18 2.50
N VAL A 78 -6.47 4.86 3.21
CA VAL A 78 -6.07 5.57 4.44
C VAL A 78 -5.75 7.06 4.19
N LEU A 79 -5.48 7.44 2.93
CA LEU A 79 -5.13 8.81 2.55
C LEU A 79 -6.35 9.69 2.26
N LEU A 80 -7.54 9.10 2.12
CA LEU A 80 -8.77 9.85 1.83
C LEU A 80 -9.19 10.70 3.03
N ASN A 81 -9.73 11.88 2.75
CA ASN A 81 -10.25 12.81 3.75
C ASN A 81 -11.76 12.64 3.90
N SER A 82 -12.26 12.88 5.12
CA SER A 82 -13.69 12.86 5.43
C SER A 82 -14.47 13.92 4.66
N THR A 83 -15.74 13.62 4.41
CA THR A 83 -16.73 14.55 3.87
C THR A 83 -17.76 14.88 4.95
N ASP A 84 -18.66 15.83 4.69
CA ASP A 84 -19.72 16.21 5.64
C ASP A 84 -20.62 15.03 6.04
N THR A 85 -20.68 13.98 5.22
CA THR A 85 -21.58 12.83 5.42
C THR A 85 -20.86 11.53 5.77
N MET A 86 -19.52 11.49 5.71
CA MET A 86 -18.77 10.25 5.85
C MET A 86 -17.42 10.44 6.54
N LEU A 87 -17.20 9.65 7.60
CA LEU A 87 -15.91 9.57 8.29
C LEU A 87 -15.03 8.50 7.62
N THR A 88 -13.82 8.91 7.27
CA THR A 88 -12.78 8.05 6.68
C THR A 88 -11.95 7.35 7.74
N GLU A 89 -11.09 6.44 7.29
CA GLU A 89 -10.12 5.74 8.15
C GLU A 89 -9.24 6.69 8.96
N LYS A 90 -8.93 7.90 8.47
CA LYS A 90 -8.16 8.92 9.23
C LYS A 90 -8.84 9.31 10.54
N GLU A 91 -10.17 9.30 10.57
CA GLU A 91 -10.98 9.68 11.72
C GLU A 91 -11.28 8.51 12.66
N ALA A 92 -10.88 7.29 12.31
CA ALA A 92 -11.05 6.12 13.16
C ALA A 92 -10.25 6.23 14.45
N LEU A 93 -10.75 5.61 15.53
CA LEU A 93 -10.16 5.70 16.88
C LEU A 93 -8.67 5.32 16.92
N LEU A 94 -8.27 4.30 16.16
CA LEU A 94 -6.89 3.79 16.14
C LEU A 94 -5.93 4.64 15.28
N ASN A 95 -6.49 5.54 14.45
CA ASN A 95 -5.75 6.35 13.48
C ASN A 95 -5.71 7.83 13.87
N LYS A 96 -6.83 8.37 14.36
CA LYS A 96 -7.02 9.80 14.64
C LYS A 96 -6.01 10.32 15.65
N GLY A 97 -5.21 11.30 15.23
CA GLY A 97 -4.14 11.89 16.05
C GLY A 97 -2.95 10.94 16.33
N SER A 98 -2.90 9.79 15.65
CA SER A 98 -1.90 8.74 15.84
C SER A 98 -1.09 8.49 14.58
N LEU A 99 -1.76 8.38 13.41
CA LEU A 99 -1.09 8.37 12.12
C LEU A 99 -0.58 9.78 11.78
N ARG A 100 0.58 9.83 11.14
CA ARG A 100 1.22 11.05 10.63
C ARG A 100 2.02 10.70 9.39
N GLY A 101 2.42 11.70 8.61
CA GLY A 101 3.10 11.48 7.33
C GLY A 101 2.29 11.91 6.10
N PHE A 102 1.01 12.30 6.29
CA PHE A 102 0.08 12.60 5.20
C PHE A 102 0.59 13.76 4.32
N GLU A 103 1.10 14.81 4.93
CA GLU A 103 1.63 15.98 4.23
C GLU A 103 2.85 15.60 3.38
N GLN A 104 3.68 14.66 3.85
CA GLN A 104 4.83 14.17 3.09
C GLN A 104 4.42 13.29 1.92
N ILE A 105 3.34 12.51 2.06
CA ILE A 105 2.75 11.79 0.92
C ILE A 105 2.21 12.79 -0.11
N ASP A 106 1.53 13.86 0.32
CA ASP A 106 1.04 14.91 -0.57
C ASP A 106 2.18 15.62 -1.32
N GLU A 107 3.28 15.96 -0.64
CA GLU A 107 4.45 16.56 -1.25
C GLU A 107 5.13 15.64 -2.29
N ILE A 108 5.21 14.34 -1.99
CA ILE A 108 5.73 13.33 -2.93
C ILE A 108 4.81 13.21 -4.13
N LYS A 109 3.49 13.11 -3.90
CA LYS A 109 2.49 13.01 -4.96
C LYS A 109 2.54 14.23 -5.86
N MET A 110 2.65 15.43 -5.30
CA MET A 110 2.78 16.66 -6.06
C MET A 110 4.01 16.63 -7.00
N GLU A 111 5.17 16.22 -6.49
CA GLU A 111 6.39 16.12 -7.31
C GLU A 111 6.25 15.09 -8.43
N LEU A 112 5.63 13.94 -8.13
CA LEU A 112 5.37 12.90 -9.12
C LEU A 112 4.37 13.36 -10.18
N GLU A 113 3.32 14.09 -9.80
CA GLU A 113 2.35 14.65 -10.77
C GLU A 113 2.99 15.72 -11.66
N CYS A 114 3.98 16.48 -11.18
CA CYS A 114 4.76 17.37 -12.03
C CYS A 114 5.64 16.61 -13.03
N ALA A 115 6.21 15.47 -12.64
CA ALA A 115 7.11 14.69 -13.49
C ALA A 115 6.36 13.78 -14.48
N CYS A 116 5.27 13.15 -14.05
CA CYS A 116 4.51 12.15 -14.78
C CYS A 116 3.02 12.18 -14.39
N PRO A 117 2.24 13.13 -14.95
CA PRO A 117 0.85 13.38 -14.55
C PRO A 117 -0.04 12.13 -14.68
N GLY A 118 -0.76 11.80 -13.62
CA GLY A 118 -1.75 10.71 -13.58
C GLY A 118 -1.18 9.31 -13.71
N VAL A 119 0.13 9.11 -13.49
CA VAL A 119 0.79 7.81 -13.68
C VAL A 119 0.92 7.03 -12.38
N VAL A 120 1.52 7.62 -11.34
CA VAL A 120 1.89 6.89 -10.11
C VAL A 120 0.76 6.93 -9.10
N SER A 121 0.29 5.78 -8.64
CA SER A 121 -0.80 5.69 -7.66
C SER A 121 -0.34 6.06 -6.25
N CYS A 122 -1.25 6.57 -5.43
CA CYS A 122 -1.00 6.85 -4.03
C CYS A 122 -0.68 5.57 -3.24
N ALA A 123 -1.32 4.46 -3.57
CA ALA A 123 -1.04 3.14 -3.00
C ALA A 123 0.42 2.70 -3.22
N ASP A 124 0.97 2.91 -4.41
CA ASP A 124 2.36 2.59 -4.70
C ASP A 124 3.35 3.58 -4.07
N ILE A 125 2.96 4.85 -3.91
CA ILE A 125 3.75 5.82 -3.13
C ILE A 125 3.92 5.32 -1.70
N LEU A 126 2.86 4.85 -1.03
CA LEU A 126 2.94 4.30 0.33
C LEU A 126 3.91 3.11 0.41
N ALA A 127 3.87 2.21 -0.56
CA ALA A 127 4.76 1.04 -0.61
C ALA A 127 6.24 1.44 -0.79
N LEU A 128 6.52 2.36 -1.71
CA LEU A 128 7.88 2.88 -1.93
C LEU A 128 8.41 3.62 -0.70
N VAL A 129 7.56 4.47 -0.12
CA VAL A 129 7.86 5.26 1.06
C VAL A 129 8.23 4.38 2.27
N ALA A 130 7.48 3.31 2.52
CA ALA A 130 7.79 2.38 3.60
C ALA A 130 9.17 1.71 3.41
N ARG A 131 9.49 1.30 2.18
CA ARG A 131 10.79 0.72 1.83
C ARG A 131 11.92 1.73 2.02
N ASP A 132 11.79 2.93 1.46
CA ASP A 132 12.83 3.96 1.51
C ASP A 132 13.04 4.47 2.93
N ALA A 133 11.98 4.61 3.73
CA ALA A 133 12.07 4.95 5.14
C ALA A 133 12.87 3.90 5.92
N THR A 134 12.65 2.61 5.62
CA THR A 134 13.38 1.50 6.25
C THR A 134 14.85 1.52 5.92
N ALA A 135 15.19 1.66 4.63
CA ALA A 135 16.57 1.76 4.18
C ALA A 135 17.27 2.97 4.83
N LYS A 136 16.60 4.11 4.89
CA LYS A 136 17.15 5.37 5.44
C LYS A 136 17.54 5.26 6.92
N VAL A 137 16.83 4.47 7.71
CA VAL A 137 17.15 4.26 9.14
C VAL A 137 18.10 3.08 9.40
N GLY A 138 18.70 2.51 8.35
CA GLY A 138 19.68 1.42 8.45
C GLY A 138 19.08 0.01 8.37
N GLY A 139 17.80 -0.10 8.01
CA GLY A 139 17.19 -1.39 7.69
C GLY A 139 17.59 -1.90 6.30
N THR A 140 17.28 -3.16 6.04
CA THR A 140 17.50 -3.78 4.72
C THR A 140 16.46 -3.27 3.73
N SER A 141 16.89 -2.86 2.54
CA SER A 141 16.00 -2.55 1.41
C SER A 141 15.49 -3.83 0.75
N TRP A 142 14.31 -3.78 0.11
CA TRP A 142 13.75 -4.87 -0.68
C TRP A 142 13.20 -4.36 -2.02
N PRO A 143 12.98 -5.27 -3.00
CA PRO A 143 12.25 -4.94 -4.20
C PRO A 143 10.77 -4.66 -3.89
N VAL A 144 10.25 -3.56 -4.41
CA VAL A 144 8.84 -3.19 -4.26
C VAL A 144 8.11 -3.53 -5.55
N PHE A 145 7.14 -4.44 -5.48
CA PHE A 145 6.25 -4.70 -6.60
C PHE A 145 5.20 -3.60 -6.69
N LEU A 146 5.08 -2.98 -7.86
CA LEU A 146 4.25 -1.80 -8.13
C LEU A 146 3.16 -2.13 -9.16
N GLY A 147 2.17 -1.26 -9.29
CA GLY A 147 0.96 -1.43 -10.10
C GLY A 147 -0.33 -1.47 -9.28
N ARG A 148 -0.31 -0.99 -8.03
CA ARG A 148 -1.51 -0.87 -7.20
C ARG A 148 -2.41 0.24 -7.74
N ILE A 149 -3.72 0.07 -7.58
CA ILE A 149 -4.73 1.04 -8.00
C ILE A 149 -5.31 1.69 -6.74
N ASP A 150 -5.52 3.00 -6.80
CA ASP A 150 -6.08 3.75 -5.68
C ASP A 150 -7.55 3.37 -5.41
N GLY A 151 -7.86 3.09 -4.16
CA GLY A 151 -9.18 2.80 -3.64
C GLY A 151 -10.07 4.03 -3.64
N GLY A 152 -11.32 3.88 -4.06
CA GLY A 152 -12.30 4.97 -4.12
C GLY A 152 -13.14 5.15 -2.86
N ALA A 153 -12.85 4.41 -1.78
CA ALA A 153 -13.67 4.40 -0.58
C ALA A 153 -12.82 4.18 0.68
N SER A 154 -13.20 4.82 1.78
CA SER A 154 -12.52 4.77 3.07
C SER A 154 -13.54 4.94 4.18
N PHE A 155 -13.56 4.01 5.15
CA PHE A 155 -14.59 3.98 6.19
C PHE A 155 -13.97 3.79 7.57
N ALA A 156 -14.30 4.68 8.51
CA ALA A 156 -13.73 4.64 9.86
C ALA A 156 -14.03 3.32 10.60
N ASP A 157 -15.20 2.71 10.36
CA ASP A 157 -15.64 1.48 11.04
C ASP A 157 -14.84 0.23 10.65
N GLU A 158 -14.27 0.20 9.45
CA GLU A 158 -13.49 -0.95 8.97
C GLU A 158 -12.18 -1.09 9.75
N VAL A 159 -11.61 0.03 10.21
CA VAL A 159 -10.36 0.08 10.98
C VAL A 159 -10.42 -0.77 12.25
N ASN A 160 -11.50 -0.63 13.03
CA ASN A 160 -11.62 -1.31 14.33
C ASN A 160 -11.71 -2.84 14.18
N SER A 161 -12.29 -3.32 13.07
CA SER A 161 -12.41 -4.75 12.80
C SER A 161 -11.16 -5.38 12.18
N SER A 162 -10.23 -4.54 11.68
CA SER A 162 -9.13 -4.97 10.83
C SER A 162 -7.77 -4.83 11.52
N LEU A 163 -7.54 -3.71 12.21
CA LEU A 163 -6.25 -3.45 12.85
C LEU A 163 -6.04 -4.27 14.12
N PRO A 164 -4.80 -4.68 14.41
CA PRO A 164 -4.44 -5.18 15.73
C PRO A 164 -4.44 -4.06 16.77
N GLU A 165 -4.75 -4.43 18.00
CA GLU A 165 -4.80 -3.53 19.15
C GLU A 165 -3.76 -3.93 20.19
N ARG A 166 -3.26 -2.94 20.95
CA ARG A 166 -2.28 -3.18 22.03
C ARG A 166 -2.77 -4.14 23.12
N THR A 167 -4.08 -4.35 23.23
CA THR A 167 -4.71 -5.25 24.19
C THR A 167 -4.98 -6.64 23.63
N ASP A 168 -4.72 -6.88 22.34
CA ASP A 168 -4.87 -8.21 21.74
C ASP A 168 -3.86 -9.19 22.34
N ASN A 169 -4.32 -10.39 22.68
CA ASN A 169 -3.44 -11.50 23.02
C ASN A 169 -2.85 -12.16 21.75
N PHE A 170 -1.87 -13.05 21.93
CA PHE A 170 -1.21 -13.75 20.83
C PHE A 170 -2.19 -14.41 19.84
N THR A 171 -3.22 -15.10 20.33
CA THR A 171 -4.20 -15.76 19.47
C THR A 171 -5.01 -14.76 18.66
N GLN A 172 -5.38 -13.62 19.25
CA GLN A 172 -6.07 -12.54 18.55
C GLN A 172 -5.17 -11.90 17.48
N LEU A 173 -3.90 -11.63 17.79
CA LEU A 173 -2.93 -11.09 16.83
C LEU A 173 -2.75 -12.01 15.62
N VAL A 174 -2.52 -13.31 15.84
CA VAL A 174 -2.42 -14.29 14.75
C VAL A 174 -3.69 -14.31 13.91
N ALA A 175 -4.87 -14.27 14.55
CA ALA A 175 -6.15 -14.29 13.83
C ALA A 175 -6.37 -13.02 12.98
N ARG A 176 -5.92 -11.85 13.42
CA ARG A 176 -6.03 -10.60 12.64
C ARG A 176 -5.07 -10.59 11.46
N PHE A 177 -3.81 -10.97 11.65
CA PHE A 177 -2.83 -11.09 10.55
C PHE A 177 -3.29 -12.10 9.49
N ALA A 178 -3.89 -13.21 9.92
CA ALA A 178 -4.44 -14.22 9.00
C ALA A 178 -5.56 -13.67 8.09
N ARG A 179 -6.30 -12.62 8.50
CA ARG A 179 -7.34 -11.99 7.67
C ARG A 179 -6.77 -11.26 6.46
N VAL A 180 -5.51 -10.84 6.54
CA VAL A 180 -4.78 -10.18 5.45
C VAL A 180 -3.76 -11.12 4.80
N GLY A 181 -3.90 -12.43 5.04
CA GLY A 181 -3.06 -13.46 4.41
C GLY A 181 -1.66 -13.60 5.01
N LEU A 182 -1.42 -13.05 6.19
CA LEU A 182 -0.14 -13.14 6.90
C LEU A 182 -0.19 -14.19 8.00
N ASP A 183 0.82 -15.04 8.11
CA ASP A 183 0.85 -16.12 9.09
C ASP A 183 1.41 -15.67 10.46
N ALA A 184 1.51 -16.61 11.40
CA ALA A 184 2.03 -16.31 12.74
C ALA A 184 3.51 -15.89 12.72
N ARG A 185 4.30 -16.36 11.75
CA ARG A 185 5.70 -15.97 11.58
C ARG A 185 5.78 -14.54 11.06
N ASP A 186 4.96 -14.19 10.08
CA ASP A 186 4.86 -12.82 9.56
C ASP A 186 4.46 -11.85 10.68
N MET A 187 3.48 -12.23 11.51
CA MET A 187 3.07 -11.46 12.67
C MET A 187 4.24 -11.20 13.63
N VAL A 188 5.03 -12.21 13.97
CA VAL A 188 6.20 -12.06 14.85
C VAL A 188 7.26 -11.15 14.22
N ILE A 189 7.54 -11.31 12.93
CA ILE A 189 8.53 -10.49 12.21
C ILE A 189 8.08 -9.03 12.16
N LEU A 190 6.83 -8.77 11.79
CA LEU A 190 6.28 -7.42 11.65
C LEU A 190 6.05 -6.74 13.01
N SER A 191 5.78 -7.51 14.07
CA SER A 191 5.74 -6.98 15.44
C SER A 191 7.14 -6.69 16.01
N GLY A 192 8.17 -7.40 15.53
CA GLY A 192 9.56 -7.26 15.97
C GLY A 192 10.35 -6.14 15.27
N ASN A 193 9.76 -5.48 14.27
CA ASN A 193 10.48 -4.50 13.47
C ASN A 193 10.53 -3.13 14.18
N LEU A 194 11.63 -2.90 14.92
CA LEU A 194 12.43 -1.66 15.06
C LEU A 194 13.19 -1.71 16.40
N THR A 195 14.28 -2.45 16.46
CA THR A 195 15.15 -2.53 17.66
C THR A 195 15.98 -1.26 17.91
N SER A 196 15.90 -0.24 17.04
CA SER A 196 16.62 1.04 17.18
C SER A 196 15.73 2.28 17.29
N ALA A 197 14.40 2.12 17.19
CA ALA A 197 13.44 3.17 17.46
C ALA A 197 12.25 2.50 18.12
N LYS A 198 11.80 3.01 19.26
CA LYS A 198 10.71 2.50 20.08
C LYS A 198 9.38 2.53 19.29
N LEU A 199 9.20 1.64 18.32
CA LEU A 199 8.04 1.59 17.45
C LEU A 199 7.70 0.12 17.18
N SER A 200 6.71 -0.37 17.90
CA SER A 200 5.99 -1.56 17.52
C SER A 200 4.99 -1.15 16.44
N LEU A 201 4.91 -1.90 15.33
CA LEU A 201 3.84 -1.75 14.33
C LEU A 201 2.47 -2.22 14.89
N VAL A 202 2.49 -2.88 16.06
CA VAL A 202 1.35 -3.40 16.84
C VAL A 202 1.27 -2.73 18.21
#